data_AF-A0AAD4F6M3-F1
#
_entry.id   AF-A0AAD4F6M3-F1
#
_cell.length_a   1.000
_cell.length_b   1.000
_cell.length_c   1.000
_cell.angle_alpha   90.00
_cell.angle_beta   90.00
_cell.angle_gamma   90.00
#
_symmetry.space_group_name_H-M   'P 1'
#
loop_
_entity.id
_entity.type
_entity.pdbx_description
1 polymer ?
#
loop_
_entity_poly.entity_id
_entity_poly.type
_entity_poly.pdbx_seq_one_letter_code
_entity_poly.pdbx_strand_id
1 'polypeptide(L)'
;MSRLASNSRTEISSRPNAMRVGGLSLSVLGILTPSATAAVFRDWYPEYASIFQSTLEAQCSTEHSAWLAGSPPLPEDYAANGTTSARQAVVQCILSNTSEFMKANMASAAVLLGIMPFALSVLGSSSEESALLYVIGRRPILTTLLLAGAPVVVALRPFEYKDPVGILRAREGRFYSFNMGPSWLVLLLEYLVALASVANVVHVTYGLGVGVTTMILPDSSYLPGVWAGSGIIVHIIGALCLKSRLRLLTPKNEPILKSELTLSTDKNITVETVPETKRFLALSWLTSTSTTFHVIFGTLAFSSMQFISVRDAFGVIGRYTASVTICRVVLMYELSGLRSGVESTSTLPAPDDGQDPVDGLKAGPRVFTFAP
;
A
#
# COMPACT_ATOMS: atom_id res chain seq x y z
N MET A 1 -78.53 -23.24 0.15
CA MET A 1 -78.82 -21.93 -0.45
C MET A 1 -78.42 -20.83 0.53
N SER A 2 -77.22 -20.24 0.40
CA SER A 2 -76.94 -18.83 0.72
C SER A 2 -75.43 -18.51 0.72
N ARG A 3 -75.02 -17.86 -0.38
CA ARG A 3 -74.07 -16.73 -0.51
C ARG A 3 -72.65 -16.86 0.07
N LEU A 4 -71.75 -17.05 -0.89
CA LEU A 4 -70.36 -16.64 -0.96
C LEU A 4 -70.11 -15.22 -0.43
N ALA A 5 -69.11 -15.07 0.44
CA ALA A 5 -68.45 -13.81 0.74
C ALA A 5 -66.95 -13.97 0.47
N SER A 6 -66.52 -13.42 -0.67
CA SER A 6 -65.12 -13.18 -1.03
C SER A 6 -64.57 -12.09 -0.11
N ASN A 7 -63.44 -12.32 0.56
CA ASN A 7 -62.72 -11.25 1.22
C ASN A 7 -61.24 -11.28 0.84
N SER A 8 -60.88 -10.31 0.00
CA SER A 8 -59.55 -9.96 -0.47
C SER A 8 -58.65 -9.53 0.69
N ARG A 9 -57.54 -10.24 0.91
CA ARG A 9 -56.50 -9.84 1.86
C ARG A 9 -55.37 -9.18 1.08
N THR A 10 -55.25 -7.88 1.24
CA THR A 10 -54.17 -7.02 0.75
C THR A 10 -52.86 -7.35 1.48
N GLU A 11 -51.86 -7.82 0.75
CA GLU A 11 -50.48 -7.96 1.23
C GLU A 11 -49.83 -6.57 1.36
N ILE A 12 -49.51 -6.17 2.59
CA ILE A 12 -48.65 -5.02 2.87
C ILE A 12 -47.20 -5.53 2.85
N SER A 13 -46.56 -5.39 1.68
CA SER A 13 -45.12 -5.62 1.49
C SER A 13 -44.33 -4.49 2.17
N SER A 14 -43.80 -4.75 3.35
CA SER A 14 -42.81 -3.89 3.99
C SER A 14 -41.40 -4.33 3.58
N ARG A 15 -40.86 -3.70 2.54
CA ARG A 15 -39.43 -3.81 2.19
C ARG A 15 -38.64 -2.87 3.11
N PRO A 16 -37.60 -3.35 3.82
CA PRO A 16 -36.63 -2.44 4.43
C PRO A 16 -35.78 -1.80 3.32
N ASN A 17 -35.81 -0.47 3.27
CA ASN A 17 -34.99 0.34 2.39
C ASN A 17 -33.51 0.14 2.76
N ALA A 18 -32.81 -0.68 1.98
CA ALA A 18 -31.35 -0.69 1.94
C ALA A 18 -30.88 0.68 1.45
N MET A 19 -30.32 1.46 2.37
CA MET A 19 -29.70 2.75 2.14
C MET A 19 -28.53 2.55 1.16
N ARG A 20 -28.78 2.84 -0.13
CA ARG A 20 -27.74 2.92 -1.17
C ARG A 20 -26.85 4.11 -0.85
N VAL A 21 -25.79 3.87 -0.08
CA VAL A 21 -24.62 4.75 -0.03
C VAL A 21 -23.97 4.68 -1.40
N GLY A 22 -24.00 5.79 -2.14
CA GLY A 22 -23.37 5.92 -3.44
C GLY A 22 -21.85 5.79 -3.32
N GLY A 23 -21.35 4.57 -3.53
CA GLY A 23 -19.93 4.31 -3.70
C GLY A 23 -19.48 4.76 -5.09
N LEU A 24 -18.71 5.85 -5.14
CA LEU A 24 -17.87 6.17 -6.29
C LEU A 24 -16.87 5.02 -6.48
N SER A 25 -17.09 4.26 -7.55
CA SER A 25 -16.37 3.03 -7.89
C SER A 25 -14.89 3.31 -8.18
N LEU A 26 -14.02 3.01 -7.22
CA LEU A 26 -12.56 2.91 -7.36
C LEU A 26 -12.22 1.59 -8.10
N SER A 27 -12.66 1.45 -9.35
CA SER A 27 -12.55 0.21 -10.12
C SER A 27 -11.24 0.05 -10.90
N VAL A 28 -10.16 0.77 -10.56
CA VAL A 28 -8.88 0.70 -11.30
C VAL A 28 -7.77 -0.05 -10.55
N LEU A 29 -7.98 -0.50 -9.31
CA LEU A 29 -7.02 -1.36 -8.58
C LEU A 29 -7.48 -2.82 -8.41
N GLY A 30 -8.46 -3.27 -9.18
CA GLY A 30 -9.05 -4.61 -9.12
C GLY A 30 -8.38 -5.68 -9.97
N ILE A 31 -7.08 -5.54 -10.31
CA ILE A 31 -6.35 -6.62 -10.98
C ILE A 31 -5.56 -7.35 -9.89
N LEU A 32 -5.89 -8.62 -9.66
CA LEU A 32 -5.33 -9.58 -8.70
C LEU A 32 -6.11 -9.81 -7.38
N THR A 33 -7.38 -10.18 -7.47
CA THR A 33 -7.88 -11.28 -6.60
C THR A 33 -8.92 -12.11 -7.34
N PRO A 34 -8.57 -13.24 -7.98
CA PRO A 34 -9.56 -14.26 -8.27
C PRO A 34 -10.09 -14.80 -6.94
N SER A 35 -11.38 -15.14 -6.93
CA SER A 35 -12.19 -15.84 -5.93
C SER A 35 -11.43 -16.60 -4.84
N ALA A 36 -10.80 -15.88 -3.90
CA ALA A 36 -10.10 -16.47 -2.76
C ALA A 36 -11.08 -17.15 -1.79
N THR A 37 -12.38 -16.97 -1.97
CA THR A 37 -13.43 -17.58 -1.14
C THR A 37 -13.44 -19.10 -1.18
N ALA A 38 -13.03 -19.74 -2.29
CA ALA A 38 -13.04 -21.20 -2.43
C ALA A 38 -11.77 -21.90 -1.92
N ALA A 39 -10.70 -21.14 -1.61
CA ALA A 39 -9.43 -21.69 -1.12
C ALA A 39 -9.24 -21.56 0.40
N VAL A 40 -10.07 -20.74 1.07
CA VAL A 40 -10.08 -20.61 2.53
C VAL A 40 -10.36 -21.97 3.16
N PHE A 41 -9.59 -22.33 4.20
CA PHE A 41 -9.61 -23.64 4.90
C PHE A 41 -9.05 -24.84 4.13
N ARG A 42 -8.52 -24.65 2.91
CA ARG A 42 -7.79 -25.71 2.20
C ARG A 42 -6.28 -25.60 2.40
N ASP A 43 -5.78 -24.38 2.40
CA ASP A 43 -4.37 -24.07 2.51
C ASP A 43 -4.11 -23.41 3.87
N TRP A 44 -3.19 -23.95 4.67
CA TRP A 44 -2.86 -23.47 6.03
C TRP A 44 -1.40 -23.07 6.13
N TYR A 45 -1.07 -22.22 7.10
CA TYR A 45 0.33 -21.95 7.44
C TYR A 45 1.01 -23.17 8.08
N PRO A 46 2.29 -23.46 7.75
CA PRO A 46 2.90 -24.76 8.00
C PRO A 46 2.91 -25.23 9.46
N GLU A 47 3.11 -24.33 10.44
CA GLU A 47 3.32 -24.72 11.84
C GLU A 47 2.10 -25.48 12.42
N TYR A 48 0.88 -25.06 12.07
CA TYR A 48 -0.36 -25.65 12.58
C TYR A 48 -1.21 -26.34 11.49
N ALA A 49 -0.70 -26.45 10.27
CA ALA A 49 -1.44 -26.95 9.11
C ALA A 49 -2.06 -28.34 9.34
N SER A 50 -1.26 -29.29 9.83
CA SER A 50 -1.74 -30.67 10.05
C SER A 50 -2.80 -30.74 11.14
N ILE A 51 -2.69 -29.90 12.17
CA ILE A 51 -3.64 -29.86 13.29
C ILE A 51 -4.96 -29.29 12.80
N PHE A 52 -4.95 -28.13 12.13
CA PHE A 52 -6.18 -27.52 11.62
C PHE A 52 -6.86 -28.39 10.57
N GLN A 53 -6.09 -29.01 9.67
CA GLN A 53 -6.64 -29.93 8.69
C GLN A 53 -7.30 -31.15 9.36
N SER A 54 -6.63 -31.76 10.34
CA SER A 54 -7.17 -32.91 11.07
C SER A 54 -8.42 -32.54 11.86
N THR A 55 -8.45 -31.39 12.53
CA THR A 55 -9.63 -30.88 13.24
C THR A 55 -10.78 -30.58 12.28
N LEU A 56 -10.50 -29.98 11.13
CA LEU A 56 -11.51 -29.69 10.10
C LEU A 56 -12.18 -30.96 9.59
N GLU A 57 -11.40 -32.00 9.31
CA GLU A 57 -11.90 -33.27 8.76
C GLU A 57 -12.59 -34.14 9.83
N ALA A 58 -12.04 -34.21 11.04
CA ALA A 58 -12.52 -35.13 12.07
C ALA A 58 -13.66 -34.55 12.92
N GLN A 59 -13.65 -33.25 13.23
CA GLN A 59 -14.54 -32.64 14.22
C GLN A 59 -15.46 -31.59 13.62
N CYS A 60 -15.03 -30.87 12.58
CA CYS A 60 -15.77 -29.72 12.01
C CYS A 60 -16.28 -29.97 10.59
N SER A 61 -16.46 -31.23 10.19
CA SER A 61 -16.84 -31.60 8.82
C SER A 61 -18.26 -31.15 8.47
N THR A 62 -19.16 -31.08 9.46
CA THR A 62 -20.55 -30.65 9.29
C THR A 62 -20.61 -29.16 8.94
N GLU A 63 -19.97 -28.31 9.74
CA GLU A 63 -19.87 -26.88 9.55
C GLU A 63 -19.17 -26.55 8.24
N HIS A 64 -18.07 -27.28 7.94
CA HIS A 64 -17.33 -27.10 6.70
C HIS A 64 -18.18 -27.43 5.47
N SER A 65 -18.93 -28.54 5.49
CA SER A 65 -19.85 -28.89 4.40
C SER A 65 -21.00 -27.89 4.24
N ALA A 66 -21.54 -27.37 5.34
CA ALA A 66 -22.59 -26.35 5.33
C ALA A 66 -22.08 -25.04 4.72
N TRP A 67 -20.85 -24.65 5.02
CA TRP A 67 -20.18 -23.51 4.41
C TRP A 67 -19.95 -23.70 2.92
N LEU A 68 -19.44 -24.86 2.49
CA LEU A 68 -19.26 -25.19 1.07
C LEU A 68 -20.58 -25.20 0.30
N ALA A 69 -21.67 -25.61 0.93
CA ALA A 69 -23.02 -25.57 0.35
C ALA A 69 -23.61 -24.16 0.25
N GLY A 70 -22.96 -23.14 0.80
CA GLY A 70 -23.47 -21.77 0.83
C GLY A 70 -24.70 -21.62 1.72
N SER A 71 -24.78 -22.41 2.79
CA SER A 71 -25.92 -22.41 3.71
C SER A 71 -26.17 -21.00 4.28
N PRO A 72 -27.44 -20.60 4.47
CA PRO A 72 -27.77 -19.31 5.04
C PRO A 72 -27.20 -19.17 6.47
N PRO A 73 -27.00 -17.93 6.96
CA PRO A 73 -26.53 -17.69 8.33
C PRO A 73 -27.40 -18.46 9.33
N LEU A 74 -26.74 -19.12 10.28
CA LEU A 74 -27.47 -19.84 11.34
C LEU A 74 -28.13 -18.80 12.28
N PRO A 75 -29.29 -19.13 12.86
CA PRO A 75 -29.92 -18.30 13.88
C PRO A 75 -28.97 -18.01 15.04
N GLU A 76 -29.08 -16.79 15.55
CA GLU A 76 -28.37 -16.17 16.68
C GLU A 76 -27.81 -17.15 17.70
N ASP A 77 -26.48 -17.23 17.80
CA ASP A 77 -25.81 -17.90 18.91
C ASP A 77 -25.64 -16.86 20.03
N TYR A 78 -26.29 -17.04 21.17
CA TYR A 78 -26.37 -16.03 22.25
C TYR A 78 -25.01 -15.57 22.80
N ALA A 79 -23.92 -16.29 22.49
CA ALA A 79 -22.55 -15.93 22.85
C ALA A 79 -21.88 -14.92 21.89
N ALA A 80 -22.38 -14.75 20.67
CA ALA A 80 -21.87 -13.82 19.68
C ALA A 80 -23.02 -12.92 19.21
N ASN A 81 -22.99 -11.65 19.61
CA ASN A 81 -24.05 -10.67 19.34
C ASN A 81 -24.28 -10.48 17.81
N GLY A 82 -25.11 -11.32 17.16
CA GLY A 82 -25.45 -11.24 15.73
C GLY A 82 -25.70 -12.58 15.02
N THR A 83 -25.97 -12.52 13.71
CA THR A 83 -26.07 -13.70 12.82
C THR A 83 -24.68 -14.29 12.55
N THR A 84 -24.47 -15.56 12.89
CA THR A 84 -23.21 -16.28 12.61
C THR A 84 -23.17 -16.67 11.13
N SER A 85 -22.20 -16.15 10.37
CA SER A 85 -22.02 -16.60 8.99
C SER A 85 -21.57 -18.07 8.97
N ALA A 86 -21.88 -18.81 7.89
CA ALA A 86 -21.47 -20.21 7.77
C ALA A 86 -19.94 -20.38 7.91
N ARG A 87 -19.15 -19.37 7.46
CA ARG A 87 -17.71 -19.35 7.66
C ARG A 87 -17.34 -19.17 9.13
N GLN A 88 -18.01 -18.27 9.84
CA GLN A 88 -17.77 -18.04 11.26
C GLN A 88 -18.04 -19.30 12.11
N ALA A 89 -19.05 -20.10 11.74
CA ALA A 89 -19.32 -21.38 12.40
C ALA A 89 -18.14 -22.37 12.28
N VAL A 90 -17.52 -22.47 11.10
CA VAL A 90 -16.30 -23.28 10.88
C VAL A 90 -15.16 -22.77 11.76
N VAL A 91 -14.92 -21.45 11.76
CA VAL A 91 -13.88 -20.81 12.58
C VAL A 91 -14.10 -21.13 14.06
N GLN A 92 -15.32 -21.00 14.56
CA GLN A 92 -15.67 -21.29 15.95
C GLN A 92 -15.45 -22.76 16.30
N CYS A 93 -15.81 -23.71 15.42
CA CYS A 93 -15.58 -25.14 15.65
C CYS A 93 -14.07 -25.47 15.71
N ILE A 94 -13.26 -24.91 14.82
CA ILE A 94 -11.81 -25.12 14.86
C ILE A 94 -11.24 -24.55 16.16
N LEU A 95 -11.64 -23.33 16.52
CA LEU A 95 -11.17 -22.69 17.75
C LEU A 95 -11.62 -23.45 19.00
N SER A 96 -12.84 -23.99 19.07
CA SER A 96 -13.30 -24.75 20.24
C SER A 96 -12.51 -26.04 20.46
N ASN A 97 -12.01 -26.65 19.39
CA ASN A 97 -11.17 -27.85 19.42
C ASN A 97 -9.66 -27.58 19.45
N THR A 98 -9.24 -26.31 19.45
CA THR A 98 -7.83 -25.91 19.52
C THR A 98 -7.40 -25.66 20.96
N SER A 99 -6.16 -26.06 21.32
CA SER A 99 -5.62 -25.81 22.67
C SER A 99 -5.50 -24.33 23.01
N GLU A 100 -5.68 -23.97 24.29
CA GLU A 100 -5.52 -22.59 24.77
C GLU A 100 -4.10 -22.04 24.51
N PHE A 101 -3.08 -22.89 24.54
CA PHE A 101 -1.71 -22.52 24.19
C PHE A 101 -1.60 -22.05 22.72
N MET A 102 -2.19 -22.78 21.79
CA MET A 102 -2.19 -22.40 20.36
C MET A 102 -2.99 -21.12 20.13
N LYS A 103 -4.13 -20.94 20.79
CA LYS A 103 -4.91 -19.69 20.73
C LYS A 103 -4.10 -18.50 21.22
N ALA A 104 -3.42 -18.64 22.35
CA ALA A 104 -2.54 -17.61 22.88
C ALA A 104 -1.37 -17.29 21.93
N ASN A 105 -0.82 -18.31 21.26
CA ASN A 105 0.21 -18.13 20.24
C ASN A 105 -0.32 -17.36 19.01
N MET A 106 -1.49 -17.74 18.47
CA MET A 106 -2.11 -17.01 17.36
C MET A 106 -2.45 -15.56 17.72
N ALA A 107 -2.94 -15.32 18.94
CA ALA A 107 -3.17 -13.97 19.45
C ALA A 107 -1.87 -13.15 19.50
N SER A 108 -0.76 -13.77 19.89
CA SER A 108 0.57 -13.12 19.87
C SER A 108 1.04 -12.82 18.45
N ALA A 109 0.77 -13.72 17.50
CA ALA A 109 1.08 -13.52 16.08
C ALA A 109 0.29 -12.34 15.49
N ALA A 110 -0.99 -12.22 15.85
CA ALA A 110 -1.84 -11.10 15.45
C ALA A 110 -1.30 -9.75 15.93
N VAL A 111 -0.76 -9.68 17.15
CA VAL A 111 -0.09 -8.46 17.65
C VAL A 111 1.13 -8.10 16.79
N LEU A 112 1.99 -9.07 16.48
CA LEU A 112 3.17 -8.84 15.64
C LEU A 112 2.80 -8.36 14.24
N LEU A 113 1.83 -9.01 13.61
CA LEU A 113 1.31 -8.62 12.30
C LEU A 113 0.64 -7.24 12.36
N GLY A 114 -0.07 -6.92 13.44
CA GLY A 114 -0.66 -5.60 13.66
C GLY A 114 0.36 -4.47 13.71
N ILE A 115 1.55 -4.70 14.30
CA ILE A 115 2.62 -3.71 14.37
C ILE A 115 3.37 -3.57 13.03
N MET A 116 3.31 -4.59 12.16
CA MET A 116 4.06 -4.65 10.90
C MET A 116 3.88 -3.42 10.00
N PRO A 117 2.67 -2.90 9.71
CA PRO A 117 2.51 -1.72 8.84
C PRO A 117 3.27 -0.50 9.37
N PHE A 118 3.28 -0.31 10.69
CA PHE A 118 4.06 0.76 11.32
C PHE A 118 5.57 0.48 11.24
N ALA A 119 6.01 -0.72 11.59
CA ALA A 119 7.43 -1.10 11.52
C ALA A 119 8.00 -0.94 10.10
N LEU A 120 7.26 -1.38 9.08
CA LEU A 120 7.63 -1.22 7.69
C LEU A 120 7.56 0.25 7.24
N SER A 121 6.71 1.09 7.82
CA SER A 121 6.67 2.53 7.50
C SER A 121 7.98 3.25 7.87
N VAL A 122 8.73 2.74 8.85
CA VAL A 122 10.07 3.26 9.20
C VAL A 122 11.09 2.97 8.10
N LEU A 123 10.95 1.81 7.44
CA LEU A 123 11.83 1.37 6.34
C LEU A 123 11.29 1.77 4.97
N GLY A 124 10.04 2.22 4.88
CA GLY A 124 9.37 2.54 3.63
C GLY A 124 9.97 3.77 2.94
N SER A 125 9.56 4.01 1.71
CA SER A 125 9.90 5.22 0.96
C SER A 125 8.89 6.32 1.25
N SER A 126 9.35 7.56 1.37
CA SER A 126 8.41 8.68 1.53
C SER A 126 7.68 8.94 0.20
N SER A 127 6.47 9.51 0.29
CA SER A 127 5.72 9.93 -0.90
C SER A 127 6.43 11.03 -1.69
N GLU A 128 7.32 11.79 -1.05
CA GLU A 128 8.15 12.79 -1.70
C GLU A 128 9.28 12.13 -2.49
N GLU A 129 9.96 11.14 -1.90
CA GLU A 129 11.05 10.37 -2.54
C GLU A 129 10.56 9.66 -3.81
N SER A 130 9.43 8.95 -3.72
CA SER A 130 8.83 8.28 -4.88
C SER A 130 8.31 9.28 -5.91
N ALA A 131 7.75 10.42 -5.49
CA ALA A 131 7.30 11.47 -6.38
C ALA A 131 8.46 12.11 -7.18
N LEU A 132 9.64 12.28 -6.56
CA LEU A 132 10.83 12.79 -7.25
C LEU A 132 11.22 11.87 -8.41
N LEU A 133 11.29 10.55 -8.19
CA LEU A 133 11.60 9.60 -9.27
C LEU A 133 10.51 9.58 -10.35
N TYR A 134 9.23 9.61 -9.92
CA TYR A 134 8.09 9.59 -10.84
C TYR A 134 8.04 10.83 -11.75
N VAL A 135 8.16 12.03 -11.17
CA VAL A 135 7.97 13.31 -11.85
C VAL A 135 9.27 13.82 -12.46
N ILE A 136 10.31 14.00 -11.63
CA ILE A 136 11.59 14.60 -12.04
C ILE A 136 12.41 13.57 -12.81
N GLY A 137 12.56 12.37 -12.25
CA GLY A 137 13.26 11.28 -12.90
C GLY A 137 12.56 10.77 -14.17
N ARG A 138 11.28 11.08 -14.38
CA ARG A 138 10.47 10.62 -15.53
C ARG A 138 10.51 9.09 -15.70
N ARG A 139 10.50 8.35 -14.58
CA ARG A 139 10.46 6.86 -14.56
C ARG A 139 9.19 6.33 -13.90
N PRO A 140 7.98 6.66 -14.43
CA PRO A 140 6.72 6.23 -13.82
C PRO A 140 6.54 4.72 -13.75
N ILE A 141 7.05 3.92 -14.70
CA ILE A 141 6.84 2.46 -14.69
C ILE A 141 7.68 1.84 -13.58
N LEU A 142 8.98 2.14 -13.53
CA LEU A 142 9.88 1.68 -12.47
C LEU A 142 9.35 2.11 -11.11
N THR A 143 8.97 3.38 -10.96
CA THR A 143 8.42 3.88 -9.69
C THR A 143 7.19 3.07 -9.28
N THR A 144 6.25 2.84 -10.20
CA THR A 144 5.03 2.06 -9.89
C THR A 144 5.37 0.63 -9.47
N LEU A 145 6.34 -0.03 -10.11
CA LEU A 145 6.81 -1.35 -9.72
C LEU A 145 7.44 -1.34 -8.31
N LEU A 146 8.27 -0.34 -8.00
CA LEU A 146 8.87 -0.19 -6.67
C LEU A 146 7.79 0.02 -5.60
N LEU A 147 6.77 0.81 -5.89
CA LEU A 147 5.64 1.05 -4.98
C LEU A 147 4.76 -0.20 -4.80
N ALA A 148 4.54 -0.98 -5.85
CA ALA A 148 3.83 -2.25 -5.76
C ALA A 148 4.64 -3.33 -5.00
N GLY A 149 5.98 -3.31 -5.12
CA GLY A 149 6.89 -4.17 -4.38
C GLY A 149 7.18 -3.71 -2.94
N ALA A 150 6.82 -2.47 -2.58
CA ALA A 150 6.96 -1.92 -1.24
C ALA A 150 5.65 -1.23 -0.82
N PRO A 151 4.63 -2.00 -0.41
CA PRO A 151 3.27 -1.51 -0.13
C PRO A 151 3.15 -0.71 1.17
N VAL A 152 4.10 0.20 1.42
CA VAL A 152 4.22 0.97 2.65
C VAL A 152 4.46 2.44 2.33
N VAL A 153 3.97 3.30 3.21
CA VAL A 153 4.14 4.75 3.12
C VAL A 153 4.72 5.23 4.43
N VAL A 154 5.81 6.00 4.38
CA VAL A 154 6.40 6.62 5.57
C VAL A 154 5.38 7.56 6.20
N ALA A 155 5.08 7.35 7.49
CA ALA A 155 4.27 8.27 8.27
C ALA A 155 5.05 9.57 8.53
N LEU A 156 4.96 10.53 7.60
CA LEU A 156 5.46 11.88 7.80
C LEU A 156 4.54 12.63 8.77
N ARG A 157 5.08 13.63 9.49
CA ARG A 157 4.24 14.51 10.28
C ARG A 157 3.25 15.22 9.37
N PRO A 158 1.95 15.19 9.70
CA PRO A 158 0.98 15.98 8.98
C PRO A 158 1.42 17.44 8.94
N PHE A 159 1.28 18.08 7.77
CA PHE A 159 1.58 19.49 7.53
C PHE A 159 3.06 19.89 7.51
N GLU A 160 4.00 18.96 7.72
CA GLU A 160 5.43 19.21 7.53
C GLU A 160 5.84 18.83 6.10
N TYR A 161 5.89 19.83 5.21
CA TYR A 161 6.29 19.65 3.82
C TYR A 161 7.78 19.91 3.66
N LYS A 162 8.52 18.96 3.06
CA LYS A 162 9.92 19.19 2.73
C LYS A 162 10.02 19.93 1.41
N ASP A 163 10.88 20.94 1.36
CA ASP A 163 11.26 21.57 0.10
C ASP A 163 11.84 20.50 -0.85
N PRO A 164 11.20 20.22 -2.01
CA PRO A 164 11.65 19.17 -2.91
C PRO A 164 13.07 19.41 -3.41
N VAL A 165 13.48 20.68 -3.53
CA VAL A 165 14.86 21.03 -3.89
C VAL A 165 15.81 20.73 -2.74
N GLY A 166 15.39 20.95 -1.48
CA GLY A 166 16.15 20.56 -0.30
C GLY A 166 16.42 19.05 -0.21
N ILE A 167 15.51 18.19 -0.71
CA ILE A 167 15.72 16.73 -0.77
C ILE A 167 16.77 16.36 -1.84
N LEU A 168 16.88 17.18 -2.89
CA LEU A 168 17.81 16.98 -4.00
C LEU A 168 19.16 17.66 -3.79
N ARG A 169 19.27 18.66 -2.90
CA ARG A 169 20.56 19.27 -2.57
C ARG A 169 21.52 18.23 -2.00
N ALA A 170 22.74 18.22 -2.52
CA ALA A 170 23.84 17.45 -1.94
C ALA A 170 24.01 17.86 -0.47
N ARG A 171 24.17 16.86 0.40
CA ARG A 171 24.55 17.09 1.80
C ARG A 171 26.02 16.74 1.93
N GLU A 172 26.81 17.65 2.48
CA GLU A 172 28.23 17.42 2.74
C GLU A 172 28.44 16.10 3.49
N GLY A 173 29.33 15.24 2.97
CA GLY A 173 29.68 13.95 3.56
C GLY A 173 28.81 12.74 3.16
N ARG A 174 27.88 12.87 2.20
CA ARG A 174 27.10 11.73 1.69
C ARG A 174 27.85 11.01 0.56
N PHE A 175 27.89 9.67 0.58
CA PHE A 175 28.54 8.86 -0.46
C PHE A 175 27.89 9.13 -1.83
N TYR A 176 28.69 9.53 -2.81
CA TYR A 176 28.29 9.71 -4.20
C TYR A 176 27.96 8.38 -4.88
N SER A 177 27.13 8.42 -5.91
CA SER A 177 26.68 7.24 -6.66
C SER A 177 27.87 6.37 -7.09
N PHE A 178 27.83 5.08 -6.73
CA PHE A 178 28.75 4.11 -7.28
C PHE A 178 28.41 3.88 -8.74
N ASN A 179 29.39 4.04 -9.62
CA ASN A 179 29.22 3.71 -11.03
C ASN A 179 29.18 2.18 -11.18
N MET A 180 27.98 1.59 -11.08
CA MET A 180 27.74 0.15 -11.11
C MET A 180 27.80 -0.39 -12.55
N GLY A 181 28.94 -0.24 -13.21
CA GLY A 181 29.16 -0.80 -14.54
C GLY A 181 28.29 -0.15 -15.63
N PRO A 182 28.01 -0.85 -16.74
CA PRO A 182 27.33 -0.26 -17.89
C PRO A 182 25.85 0.01 -17.62
N SER A 183 25.33 1.17 -18.05
CA SER A 183 23.98 1.64 -17.73
C SER A 183 22.86 0.64 -18.05
N TRP A 184 23.00 -0.12 -19.15
CA TRP A 184 22.01 -1.12 -19.56
C TRP A 184 21.91 -2.32 -18.59
N LEU A 185 23.01 -2.68 -17.93
CA LEU A 185 23.04 -3.78 -16.97
C LEU A 185 22.36 -3.36 -15.67
N VAL A 186 22.65 -2.16 -15.18
CA VAL A 186 21.98 -1.58 -14.01
C VAL A 186 20.49 -1.51 -14.26
N LEU A 187 20.09 -0.98 -15.41
CA LEU A 187 18.69 -0.89 -15.84
C LEU A 187 17.99 -2.26 -15.79
N LEU A 188 18.62 -3.29 -16.38
CA LEU A 188 18.09 -4.64 -16.37
C LEU A 188 17.90 -5.17 -14.93
N LEU A 189 18.91 -4.97 -14.07
CA LEU A 189 18.86 -5.40 -12.67
C LEU A 189 17.76 -4.68 -11.88
N GLU A 190 17.57 -3.37 -12.06
CA GLU A 190 16.52 -2.60 -11.40
C GLU A 190 15.13 -3.17 -11.69
N TYR A 191 14.81 -3.44 -12.95
CA TYR A 191 13.51 -4.00 -13.33
C TYR A 191 13.33 -5.44 -12.86
N LEU A 192 14.36 -6.28 -12.96
CA LEU A 192 14.28 -7.67 -12.48
C LEU A 192 14.02 -7.72 -10.98
N VAL A 193 14.75 -6.92 -10.21
CA VAL A 193 14.64 -6.84 -8.75
C VAL A 193 13.31 -6.22 -8.32
N ALA A 194 12.83 -5.19 -9.03
CA ALA A 194 11.51 -4.60 -8.79
C ALA A 194 10.39 -5.61 -9.08
N LEU A 195 10.43 -6.31 -10.22
CA LEU A 195 9.45 -7.34 -10.56
C LEU A 195 9.47 -8.51 -9.57
N ALA A 196 10.65 -8.97 -9.15
CA ALA A 196 10.79 -10.00 -8.12
C ALA A 196 10.17 -9.55 -6.78
N SER A 197 10.35 -8.28 -6.42
CA SER A 197 9.75 -7.70 -5.21
C SER A 197 8.22 -7.65 -5.30
N VAL A 198 7.67 -7.24 -6.45
CA VAL A 198 6.22 -7.28 -6.71
C VAL A 198 5.68 -8.71 -6.63
N ALA A 199 6.35 -9.66 -7.29
CA ALA A 199 5.94 -11.07 -7.26
C ALA A 199 5.95 -11.63 -5.83
N ASN A 200 6.96 -11.29 -5.02
CA ASN A 200 7.01 -11.69 -3.62
C ASN A 200 5.86 -11.06 -2.81
N VAL A 201 5.59 -9.76 -2.96
CA VAL A 201 4.47 -9.08 -2.28
C VAL A 201 3.14 -9.71 -2.66
N VAL A 202 2.89 -9.93 -3.95
CA VAL A 202 1.67 -10.58 -4.44
C VAL A 202 1.54 -11.98 -3.84
N HIS A 203 2.61 -12.78 -3.86
CA HIS A 203 2.61 -14.13 -3.31
C HIS A 203 2.32 -14.14 -1.80
N VAL A 204 2.98 -13.28 -1.01
CA VAL A 204 2.76 -13.20 0.44
C VAL A 204 1.34 -12.73 0.75
N THR A 205 0.87 -11.71 0.03
CA THR A 205 -0.46 -11.12 0.22
C THR A 205 -1.56 -12.13 -0.13
N TYR A 206 -1.38 -12.88 -1.22
CA TYR A 206 -2.28 -13.98 -1.59
C TYR A 206 -2.26 -15.11 -0.56
N GLY A 207 -1.07 -15.53 -0.12
CA GLY A 207 -0.90 -16.57 0.91
C GLY A 207 -1.59 -16.21 2.23
N LEU A 208 -1.51 -14.95 2.65
CA LEU A 208 -2.30 -14.45 3.78
C LEU A 208 -3.80 -14.53 3.49
N GLY A 209 -4.25 -14.04 2.32
CA GLY A 209 -5.67 -14.05 1.96
C GLY A 209 -6.32 -15.44 1.99
N VAL A 210 -5.60 -16.50 1.62
CA VAL A 210 -6.13 -17.88 1.63
C VAL A 210 -5.83 -18.64 2.91
N GLY A 211 -4.69 -18.36 3.56
CA GLY A 211 -4.18 -19.11 4.70
C GLY A 211 -4.60 -18.58 6.08
N VAL A 212 -5.21 -17.40 6.14
CA VAL A 212 -5.76 -16.83 7.39
C VAL A 212 -7.21 -16.41 7.23
N THR A 213 -7.93 -16.29 8.35
CA THR A 213 -9.24 -15.62 8.41
C THR A 213 -9.11 -14.28 9.13
N THR A 214 -9.90 -13.29 8.74
CA THR A 214 -9.92 -11.97 9.39
C THR A 214 -11.14 -11.84 10.29
N MET A 215 -10.95 -11.33 11.51
CA MET A 215 -12.05 -11.18 12.48
C MET A 215 -12.97 -9.98 12.19
N ILE A 216 -12.49 -8.96 11.48
CA ILE A 216 -13.29 -7.76 11.15
C ILE A 216 -14.29 -8.05 10.04
N LEU A 217 -13.86 -8.77 8.99
CA LEU A 217 -14.71 -9.21 7.90
C LEU A 217 -14.44 -10.71 7.63
N PRO A 218 -15.03 -11.62 8.42
CA PRO A 218 -14.81 -13.07 8.27
C PRO A 218 -15.07 -13.54 6.84
N ASP A 219 -16.08 -12.96 6.19
CA ASP A 219 -16.47 -13.32 4.83
C ASP A 219 -15.54 -12.78 3.72
N SER A 220 -14.53 -11.98 4.07
CA SER A 220 -13.59 -11.36 3.14
C SER A 220 -12.13 -11.75 3.37
N SER A 221 -11.45 -12.18 2.30
CA SER A 221 -10.02 -12.55 2.29
C SER A 221 -9.11 -11.51 1.62
N TYR A 222 -9.68 -10.45 1.05
CA TYR A 222 -8.96 -9.48 0.22
C TYR A 222 -8.36 -8.29 1.01
N LEU A 223 -8.55 -8.23 2.34
CA LEU A 223 -8.07 -7.11 3.16
C LEU A 223 -6.56 -6.84 3.02
N PRO A 224 -5.67 -7.86 3.01
CA PRO A 224 -4.24 -7.63 2.79
C PRO A 224 -3.95 -7.03 1.40
N GLY A 225 -4.70 -7.47 0.39
CA GLY A 225 -4.61 -6.95 -0.98
C GLY A 225 -5.05 -5.49 -1.07
N VAL A 226 -6.14 -5.12 -0.40
CA VAL A 226 -6.61 -3.72 -0.34
C VAL A 226 -5.58 -2.85 0.39
N TRP A 227 -4.95 -3.36 1.46
CA TRP A 227 -3.90 -2.63 2.14
C TRP A 227 -2.73 -2.38 1.18
N ALA A 228 -2.25 -3.43 0.50
CA ALA A 228 -1.14 -3.32 -0.43
C ALA A 228 -1.43 -2.33 -1.58
N GLY A 229 -2.62 -2.42 -2.16
CA GLY A 229 -3.05 -1.52 -3.23
C GLY A 229 -3.23 -0.08 -2.78
N SER A 230 -3.74 0.16 -1.57
CA SER A 230 -3.96 1.51 -1.05
C SER A 230 -2.66 2.32 -0.94
N GLY A 231 -1.52 1.68 -0.68
CA GLY A 231 -0.21 2.34 -0.66
C GLY A 231 0.13 3.00 -2.00
N ILE A 232 -0.14 2.34 -3.12
CA ILE A 232 0.10 2.88 -4.47
C ILE A 232 -0.72 4.17 -4.68
N ILE A 233 -1.98 4.17 -4.25
CA ILE A 233 -2.86 5.34 -4.35
C ILE A 233 -2.27 6.54 -3.59
N VAL A 234 -1.80 6.32 -2.36
CA VAL A 234 -1.19 7.39 -1.55
C VAL A 234 0.01 8.02 -2.26
N HIS A 235 0.88 7.19 -2.86
CA HIS A 235 2.04 7.66 -3.62
C HIS A 235 1.66 8.38 -4.92
N ILE A 236 0.60 7.97 -5.62
CA ILE A 236 0.07 8.70 -6.78
C ILE A 236 -0.40 10.11 -6.36
N ILE A 237 -1.13 10.22 -5.25
CA ILE A 237 -1.56 11.53 -4.72
C ILE A 237 -0.31 12.37 -4.37
N GLY A 238 0.72 11.76 -3.77
CA GLY A 238 2.01 12.41 -3.52
C GLY A 238 2.71 12.92 -4.79
N ALA A 239 2.71 12.13 -5.86
CA ALA A 239 3.25 12.55 -7.16
C ALA A 239 2.47 13.71 -7.78
N LEU A 240 1.14 13.71 -7.66
CA LEU A 240 0.30 14.83 -8.08
C LEU A 240 0.56 16.09 -7.25
N CYS A 241 0.77 15.92 -5.94
CA CYS A 241 1.15 17.00 -5.03
C CYS A 241 2.47 17.64 -5.49
N LEU A 242 3.51 16.85 -5.73
CA LEU A 242 4.80 17.35 -6.23
C LEU A 242 4.68 18.03 -7.60
N LYS A 243 3.93 17.44 -8.53
CA LYS A 243 3.68 18.01 -9.86
C LYS A 243 3.00 19.39 -9.80
N SER A 244 2.22 19.67 -8.75
CA SER A 244 1.61 20.98 -8.55
C SER A 244 2.60 22.07 -8.10
N ARG A 245 3.78 21.68 -7.60
CA ARG A 245 4.86 22.57 -7.12
C ARG A 245 6.02 22.71 -8.08
N LEU A 246 6.11 21.84 -9.08
CA LEU A 246 7.27 21.78 -9.98
C LEU A 246 6.84 21.97 -11.43
N ARG A 247 7.63 22.75 -12.16
CA ARG A 247 7.61 22.82 -13.62
C ARG A 247 8.92 22.28 -14.15
N LEU A 248 8.83 21.28 -15.04
CA LEU A 248 9.99 20.77 -15.76
C LEU A 248 10.22 21.65 -16.99
N LEU A 249 11.44 22.19 -17.12
CA LEU A 249 11.87 22.98 -18.26
C LEU A 249 12.59 22.12 -19.33
N THR A 250 12.81 20.83 -19.06
CA THR A 250 13.39 19.86 -19.99
C THR A 250 12.57 19.72 -21.29
N PRO A 251 13.19 19.54 -22.47
CA PRO A 251 12.49 19.50 -23.75
C PRO A 251 11.33 18.49 -23.79
N LYS A 252 10.15 18.99 -24.16
CA LYS A 252 8.85 18.30 -24.17
C LYS A 252 8.76 17.10 -25.13
N ASN A 253 9.71 16.98 -26.07
CA ASN A 253 9.61 16.05 -27.21
C ASN A 253 10.30 14.70 -26.99
N GLU A 254 10.91 14.43 -25.83
CA GLU A 254 11.47 13.10 -25.58
C GLU A 254 10.36 12.07 -25.35
N PRO A 255 10.39 10.93 -26.08
CA PRO A 255 9.39 9.88 -25.93
C PRO A 255 9.48 9.27 -24.53
N ILE A 256 8.32 9.01 -23.93
CA ILE A 256 8.19 8.51 -22.55
C ILE A 256 9.05 7.24 -22.33
N LEU A 257 9.07 6.33 -23.30
CA LEU A 257 9.83 5.09 -23.21
C LEU A 257 11.34 5.31 -23.16
N LYS A 258 11.85 6.30 -23.91
CA LYS A 258 13.27 6.65 -23.86
C LYS A 258 13.62 7.24 -22.50
N SER A 259 12.78 8.16 -21.98
CA SER A 259 13.02 8.70 -20.63
C SER A 259 12.88 7.65 -19.52
N GLU A 260 12.05 6.62 -19.70
CA GLU A 260 11.90 5.52 -18.74
C GLU A 260 13.14 4.61 -18.70
N LEU A 261 13.72 4.31 -19.87
CA LEU A 261 14.86 3.40 -20.03
C LEU A 261 16.24 4.10 -19.93
N THR A 262 16.27 5.39 -19.59
CA THR A 262 17.50 6.12 -19.26
C THR A 262 17.65 6.18 -17.75
N LEU A 263 18.82 5.82 -17.22
CA LEU A 263 19.14 5.94 -15.80
C LEU A 263 19.00 7.38 -15.33
N SER A 264 18.70 7.57 -14.05
CA SER A 264 18.59 8.92 -13.48
C SER A 264 19.90 9.71 -13.50
N THR A 265 21.05 9.04 -13.45
CA THR A 265 22.38 9.66 -13.57
C THR A 265 22.65 10.24 -14.96
N ASP A 266 22.08 9.65 -16.01
CA ASP A 266 22.35 10.02 -17.41
C ASP A 266 21.42 11.15 -17.92
N LYS A 267 20.65 11.80 -17.03
CA LYS A 267 19.61 12.77 -17.39
C LYS A 267 19.95 14.21 -17.03
N ASN A 268 19.86 15.08 -18.02
CA ASN A 268 19.87 16.53 -17.83
C ASN A 268 18.46 17.04 -17.55
N ILE A 269 18.22 17.49 -16.32
CA ILE A 269 16.91 17.91 -15.87
C ILE A 269 16.98 19.40 -15.51
N THR A 270 15.91 20.15 -15.71
CA THR A 270 15.86 21.56 -15.27
C THR A 270 14.49 21.77 -14.67
N VAL A 271 14.47 22.25 -13.43
CA VAL A 271 13.26 22.33 -12.62
C VAL A 271 13.09 23.76 -12.13
N GLU A 272 11.90 24.29 -12.33
CA GLU A 272 11.45 25.54 -11.73
C GLU A 272 10.45 25.23 -10.61
N THR A 273 10.68 25.80 -9.42
CA THR A 273 9.74 25.69 -8.30
C THR A 273 8.66 26.76 -8.42
N VAL A 274 7.40 26.33 -8.37
CA VAL A 274 6.22 27.20 -8.39
C VAL A 274 5.78 27.53 -6.96
N PRO A 275 5.30 28.76 -6.69
CA PRO A 275 4.74 29.12 -5.39
C PRO A 275 3.53 28.27 -5.01
N GLU A 276 3.21 28.27 -3.72
CA GLU A 276 2.15 27.42 -3.18
C GLU A 276 0.77 27.79 -3.75
N THR A 277 -0.02 26.77 -4.08
CA THR A 277 -1.38 26.94 -4.60
C THR A 277 -2.39 26.27 -3.67
N LYS A 278 -3.66 26.70 -3.72
CA LYS A 278 -4.75 26.03 -2.99
C LYS A 278 -4.86 24.54 -3.36
N ARG A 279 -4.57 24.18 -4.62
CA ARG A 279 -4.53 22.80 -5.11
C ARG A 279 -3.44 21.99 -4.43
N PHE A 280 -2.23 22.56 -4.32
CA PHE A 280 -1.13 21.95 -3.60
C PHE A 280 -1.51 21.68 -2.13
N LEU A 281 -2.08 22.68 -1.44
CA LEU A 281 -2.46 22.53 -0.03
C LEU A 281 -3.49 21.41 0.17
N ALA A 282 -4.50 21.34 -0.70
CA ALA A 282 -5.51 20.28 -0.65
C ALA A 282 -4.92 18.89 -0.91
N LEU A 283 -4.05 18.75 -1.91
CA LEU A 283 -3.37 17.48 -2.22
C LEU A 283 -2.43 17.05 -1.08
N SER A 284 -1.70 17.98 -0.48
CA SER A 284 -0.82 17.72 0.66
C SER A 284 -1.60 17.20 1.87
N TRP A 285 -2.72 17.86 2.21
CA TRP A 285 -3.62 17.40 3.27
C TRP A 285 -4.16 16.00 2.97
N LEU A 286 -4.56 15.75 1.72
CA LEU A 286 -5.07 14.46 1.29
C LEU A 286 -3.99 13.37 1.39
N THR A 287 -2.76 13.61 0.93
CA THR A 287 -1.64 12.66 1.05
C THR A 287 -1.35 12.32 2.51
N SER A 288 -1.27 13.32 3.39
CA SER A 288 -1.01 13.12 4.82
C SER A 288 -2.12 12.30 5.49
N THR A 289 -3.37 12.66 5.23
CA THR A 289 -4.54 12.00 5.79
C THR A 289 -4.64 10.56 5.28
N SER A 290 -4.41 10.34 3.98
CA SER A 290 -4.43 9.01 3.37
C SER A 290 -3.29 8.12 3.88
N THR A 291 -2.11 8.69 4.16
CA THR A 291 -0.99 7.97 4.79
C THR A 291 -1.37 7.47 6.17
N THR A 292 -2.01 8.33 6.97
CA THR A 292 -2.49 7.97 8.31
C THR A 292 -3.53 6.85 8.24
N PHE A 293 -4.52 6.98 7.36
CA PHE A 293 -5.53 5.94 7.16
C PHE A 293 -4.94 4.63 6.65
N HIS A 294 -3.94 4.67 5.75
CA HIS A 294 -3.27 3.48 5.25
C HIS A 294 -2.59 2.68 6.37
N VAL A 295 -1.86 3.36 7.26
CA VAL A 295 -1.20 2.70 8.41
C VAL A 295 -2.22 2.15 9.41
N ILE A 296 -3.26 2.92 9.75
CA ILE A 296 -4.33 2.47 10.65
C ILE A 296 -5.07 1.26 10.06
N PHE A 297 -5.45 1.35 8.79
CA PHE A 297 -6.15 0.27 8.08
C PHE A 297 -5.31 -1.00 8.04
N GLY A 298 -4.02 -0.89 7.71
CA GLY A 298 -3.10 -2.02 7.78
C GLY A 298 -3.08 -2.63 9.19
N THR A 299 -2.88 -1.79 10.21
CA THR A 299 -2.80 -2.24 11.61
C THR A 299 -4.04 -3.04 12.01
N LEU A 300 -5.23 -2.53 11.68
CA LEU A 300 -6.50 -3.20 11.94
C LEU A 300 -6.66 -4.49 11.14
N ALA A 301 -6.35 -4.47 9.83
CA ALA A 301 -6.47 -5.64 8.97
C ALA A 301 -5.55 -6.79 9.43
N PHE A 302 -4.28 -6.50 9.69
CA PHE A 302 -3.29 -7.50 10.09
C PHE A 302 -3.46 -7.97 11.54
N SER A 303 -3.87 -7.11 12.48
CA SER A 303 -4.17 -7.54 13.86
C SER A 303 -5.44 -8.37 13.98
N SER A 304 -6.29 -8.38 12.96
CA SER A 304 -7.49 -9.22 12.93
C SER A 304 -7.24 -10.63 12.37
N MET A 305 -6.03 -10.94 11.92
CA MET A 305 -5.70 -12.22 11.29
C MET A 305 -5.61 -13.35 12.33
N GLN A 306 -6.13 -14.52 11.95
CA GLN A 306 -6.16 -15.73 12.78
C GLN A 306 -5.69 -16.95 11.97
N PHE A 307 -5.39 -18.05 12.67
CA PHE A 307 -4.82 -19.27 12.07
C PHE A 307 -3.39 -19.14 11.53
N ILE A 308 -2.62 -18.22 12.11
CA ILE A 308 -1.18 -18.08 11.84
C ILE A 308 -0.39 -18.12 13.15
N SER A 309 0.69 -18.89 13.16
CA SER A 309 1.60 -18.97 14.31
C SER A 309 2.53 -17.75 14.38
N VAL A 310 3.13 -17.51 15.55
CA VAL A 310 4.17 -16.47 15.69
C VAL A 310 5.35 -16.71 14.74
N ARG A 311 5.75 -17.98 14.57
CA ARG A 311 6.86 -18.37 13.70
C ARG A 311 6.58 -18.02 12.23
N ASP A 312 5.38 -18.36 11.76
CA ASP A 312 4.93 -18.06 10.41
C ASP A 312 4.75 -16.55 10.18
N ALA A 313 4.25 -15.83 11.18
CA ALA A 313 4.13 -14.37 11.15
C ALA A 313 5.49 -13.68 10.95
N PHE A 314 6.56 -14.14 11.63
CA PHE A 314 7.91 -13.63 11.36
C PHE A 314 8.36 -13.90 9.92
N GLY A 315 8.02 -15.05 9.35
CA GLY A 315 8.28 -15.35 7.93
C GLY A 315 7.59 -14.36 7.00
N VAL A 316 6.32 -14.04 7.27
CA VAL A 316 5.54 -13.04 6.52
C VAL A 316 6.18 -11.65 6.63
N ILE A 317 6.46 -11.19 7.85
CA ILE A 317 7.07 -9.89 8.13
C ILE A 317 8.44 -9.78 7.44
N GLY A 318 9.26 -10.83 7.54
CA GLY A 318 10.58 -10.89 6.90
C GLY A 318 10.50 -10.75 5.39
N ARG A 319 9.53 -11.41 4.74
CA ARG A 319 9.33 -11.31 3.29
C ARG A 319 8.88 -9.92 2.86
N TYR A 320 7.96 -9.27 3.58
CA TYR A 320 7.60 -7.87 3.29
C TYR A 320 8.79 -6.93 3.52
N THR A 321 9.52 -7.12 4.62
CA THR A 321 10.71 -6.31 4.96
C THR A 321 11.79 -6.40 3.89
N ALA A 322 12.05 -7.61 3.38
CA ALA A 322 13.01 -7.82 2.29
C ALA A 322 12.62 -7.05 1.03
N SER A 323 11.36 -7.17 0.57
CA SER A 323 10.88 -6.44 -0.60
C SER A 323 10.92 -4.91 -0.41
N VAL A 324 10.49 -4.40 0.75
CA VAL A 324 10.57 -2.97 1.08
C VAL A 324 12.01 -2.47 1.04
N THR A 325 12.93 -3.21 1.67
CA THR A 325 14.35 -2.83 1.73
C THR A 325 14.97 -2.80 0.35
N ILE A 326 14.73 -3.83 -0.46
CA ILE A 326 15.22 -3.94 -1.82
C ILE A 326 14.69 -2.79 -2.69
N CYS A 327 13.38 -2.54 -2.68
CA CYS A 327 12.79 -1.43 -3.43
C CYS A 327 13.35 -0.07 -2.96
N ARG A 328 13.60 0.10 -1.66
CA ARG A 328 14.21 1.32 -1.11
C ARG A 328 15.65 1.51 -1.57
N VAL A 329 16.45 0.43 -1.66
CA VAL A 329 17.81 0.51 -2.20
C VAL A 329 17.78 0.98 -3.65
N VAL A 330 16.92 0.40 -4.49
CA VAL A 330 16.77 0.82 -5.90
C VAL A 330 16.31 2.28 -6.00
N LEU A 331 15.30 2.68 -5.21
CA LEU A 331 14.84 4.07 -5.20
C LEU A 331 15.95 5.03 -4.76
N MET A 332 16.69 4.71 -3.71
CA MET A 332 17.78 5.55 -3.21
C MET A 332 18.94 5.65 -4.21
N TYR A 333 19.23 4.57 -4.93
CA TYR A 333 20.22 4.58 -6.01
C TYR A 333 19.82 5.57 -7.11
N GLU A 334 18.58 5.48 -7.61
CA GLU A 334 18.07 6.37 -8.65
C GLU A 334 17.99 7.84 -8.19
N LEU A 335 17.53 8.08 -6.95
CA LEU A 335 17.54 9.43 -6.37
C LEU A 335 18.96 9.96 -6.20
N SER A 336 19.95 9.10 -5.94
CA SER A 336 21.37 9.50 -5.91
C SER A 336 21.86 9.95 -7.28
N GLY A 337 21.42 9.30 -8.35
CA GLY A 337 21.68 9.73 -9.73
C GLY A 337 21.11 11.12 -10.00
N LEU A 338 19.83 11.35 -9.65
CA LEU A 338 19.19 12.67 -9.80
C LEU A 338 19.90 13.77 -9.01
N ARG A 339 20.45 13.44 -7.84
CA ARG A 339 21.18 14.39 -6.99
C ARG A 339 22.53 14.78 -7.57
N SER A 340 23.24 13.82 -8.14
CA SER A 340 24.57 14.05 -8.74
C SER A 340 24.46 15.03 -9.91
N GLY A 341 23.34 15.03 -10.63
CA GLY A 341 23.08 16.03 -11.65
C GLY A 341 22.85 17.45 -11.13
N VAL A 342 22.44 17.69 -9.86
CA VAL A 342 22.10 19.05 -9.37
C VAL A 342 23.34 19.95 -9.23
N GLU A 343 24.52 19.38 -9.00
CA GLU A 343 25.63 20.10 -8.37
C GLU A 343 26.36 21.08 -9.31
N SER A 344 26.07 21.09 -10.61
CA SER A 344 26.90 21.80 -11.60
C SER A 344 26.37 23.15 -12.08
N THR A 345 25.32 23.74 -11.48
CA THR A 345 24.80 25.06 -11.90
C THR A 345 24.52 26.02 -10.74
N SER A 346 25.55 26.32 -9.95
CA SER A 346 25.55 27.48 -9.03
C SER A 346 26.61 28.50 -9.43
N THR A 347 26.48 29.04 -10.63
CA THR A 347 27.12 30.31 -11.02
C THR A 347 26.04 31.26 -11.53
N LEU A 348 25.24 31.79 -10.62
CA LEU A 348 24.73 33.14 -10.79
C LEU A 348 25.62 34.05 -9.92
N PRO A 349 26.05 35.21 -10.44
CA PRO A 349 26.89 36.12 -9.68
C PRO A 349 26.18 36.50 -8.38
N ALA A 350 26.95 36.56 -7.29
CA ALA A 350 26.47 37.04 -6.01
C ALA A 350 25.73 38.38 -6.21
N PRO A 351 24.55 38.58 -5.60
CA PRO A 351 23.96 39.90 -5.52
C PRO A 351 24.98 40.82 -4.86
N ASP A 352 25.27 41.93 -5.52
CA ASP A 352 26.10 43.02 -5.02
C ASP A 352 25.66 43.37 -3.58
N ASP A 353 26.59 43.23 -2.63
CA ASP A 353 26.37 43.48 -1.21
C ASP A 353 26.06 44.96 -1.00
N GLY A 354 24.77 45.32 -0.95
CA GLY A 354 24.41 46.73 -0.76
C GLY A 354 22.96 47.08 -0.45
N GLN A 355 22.05 46.11 -0.32
CA GLN A 355 20.65 46.43 0.01
C GLN A 355 20.10 45.48 1.08
N ASP A 356 19.92 46.00 2.29
CA ASP A 356 19.17 45.34 3.36
C ASP A 356 17.75 44.95 2.86
N PRO A 357 17.34 43.68 2.98
CA PRO A 357 16.00 43.28 2.57
C PRO A 357 15.01 43.57 3.70
N VAL A 358 14.53 44.81 3.75
CA VAL A 358 13.21 45.11 4.30
C VAL A 358 12.20 44.78 3.20
N ASP A 359 11.79 43.51 3.15
CA ASP A 359 10.45 43.09 2.68
C ASP A 359 10.36 41.55 2.67
N GLY A 360 9.73 41.03 3.73
CA GLY A 360 9.27 39.65 3.76
C GLY A 360 8.14 39.44 2.75
N LEU A 361 8.17 38.30 2.05
CA LEU A 361 7.19 37.84 1.05
C LEU A 361 7.29 38.49 -0.35
N LYS A 362 8.29 38.06 -1.12
CA LYS A 362 8.12 37.61 -2.53
C LYS A 362 9.43 36.98 -3.00
N ALA A 363 9.73 35.78 -2.52
CA ALA A 363 10.72 34.96 -3.20
C ALA A 363 10.14 34.60 -4.58
N GLY A 364 10.72 35.18 -5.63
CA GLY A 364 10.37 34.84 -7.02
C GLY A 364 10.64 33.37 -7.34
N PRO A 365 10.13 32.87 -8.48
CA PRO A 365 10.39 31.50 -8.92
C PRO A 365 11.91 31.25 -8.99
N ARG A 366 12.35 30.15 -8.36
CA ARG A 366 13.75 29.71 -8.41
C ARG A 366 13.88 28.65 -9.50
N VAL A 367 14.84 28.87 -10.41
CA VAL A 367 15.17 27.93 -11.48
C VAL A 367 16.43 27.17 -11.08
N PHE A 368 16.37 25.85 -11.17
CA PHE A 368 17.49 24.95 -10.89
C PHE A 368 17.80 24.12 -12.12
N THR A 369 19.07 24.06 -12.52
CA THR A 369 19.54 23.30 -13.68
C THR A 369 20.41 22.15 -13.20
N PHE A 370 20.08 20.95 -13.65
CA PHE A 370 20.78 19.71 -13.35
C PHE A 370 21.59 19.32 -14.59
N ALA A 371 22.91 19.23 -14.43
CA ALA A 371 23.89 18.96 -15.47
C ALA A 371 24.22 17.44 -15.54
N PRO A 372 24.98 16.99 -16.56
CA PRO A 372 25.20 15.57 -16.83
C PRO A 372 26.18 14.90 -15.85
#